data_AF-A0A939XPB5-F1
#
_entry.id   AF-A0A939XPB5-F1
#
_cell.length_a   1.000
_cell.length_b   1.000
_cell.length_c   1.000
_cell.angle_alpha   90.00
_cell.angle_beta   90.00
_cell.angle_gamma   90.00
#
_symmetry.space_group_name_H-M   'P 1'
#
loop_
_entity.id
_entity.type
_entity.pdbx_description
1 polymer ?
#
loop_
_entity_poly.entity_id
_entity_poly.type
_entity_poly.pdbx_seq_one_letter_code
_entity_poly.pdbx_strand_id
1 'polypeptide(L)' 'MSDPVRVLYVSSEIYPYSPESSVSIVGRFLPQGVQERGREIRSFMPRYGTV' A
#
# COMPACT_ATOMS: atom_id res chain seq x y z
N MET A 1 -1.88 12.98 23.93
CA MET A 1 -2.17 12.02 22.85
C MET A 1 -0.84 11.50 22.36
N SER A 2 -0.64 10.18 22.36
CA SER A 2 0.54 9.57 21.74
C SER A 2 0.46 9.77 20.22
N ASP A 3 1.59 10.01 19.57
CA ASP A 3 1.63 10.10 18.11
C ASP A 3 1.03 8.85 17.45
N PRO A 4 0.27 8.99 16.35
CA PRO A 4 -0.23 7.86 15.61
C PRO A 4 0.94 7.04 15.04
N VAL A 5 0.79 5.71 15.08
CA VAL A 5 1.77 4.80 14.47
C VAL A 5 1.77 5.04 12.96
N ARG A 6 2.95 5.35 12.42
CA ARG A 6 3.18 5.63 11.00
C ARG A 6 3.79 4.41 10.32
N VAL A 7 3.17 3.94 9.25
CA VAL A 7 3.59 2.74 8.50
C VAL A 7 3.80 3.10 7.03
N LEU A 8 4.98 2.78 6.49
CA LEU A 8 5.29 2.89 5.06
C LEU A 8 5.24 1.51 4.43
N TYR A 9 4.38 1.36 3.42
CA TYR A 9 4.32 0.17 2.58
C TYR A 9 5.14 0.38 1.32
N VAL A 10 5.98 -0.58 0.98
CA VAL A 10 6.76 -0.61 -0.26
C VAL A 10 6.37 -1.88 -1.00
N SER A 11 5.69 -1.72 -2.14
CA SER A 11 5.17 -2.83 -2.93
C SER A 11 5.68 -2.72 -4.37
N SER A 12 6.11 -3.84 -4.95
CA SER A 12 6.41 -3.94 -6.39
C SER A 12 5.16 -3.98 -7.26
N GLU A 13 4.04 -4.46 -6.71
CA GLU A 13 2.78 -4.58 -7.45
C GLU A 13 1.61 -4.11 -6.57
N ILE A 14 0.68 -3.34 -7.14
CA ILE A 14 -0.56 -2.92 -6.47
C ILE A 14 -1.68 -2.92 -7.50
N TYR A 15 -2.79 -3.61 -7.21
CA TYR A 15 -3.99 -3.53 -8.05
C TYR A 15 -4.72 -2.20 -7.82
N PRO A 16 -5.19 -1.47 -8.86
CA PRO A 16 -5.26 -1.84 -10.29
C PRO A 16 -4.08 -1.32 -11.14
N TYR A 17 -2.99 -0.82 -10.53
CA TYR A 17 -1.84 -0.28 -11.25
C TYR A 17 -0.96 -1.37 -11.88
N SER A 18 -0.98 -2.57 -11.32
CA SER A 18 -0.41 -3.80 -11.86
C SER A 18 -1.53 -4.82 -12.12
N PRO A 19 -1.30 -5.83 -12.97
CA PRO A 19 -2.22 -6.96 -13.14
C PRO A 19 -2.58 -7.63 -11.80
N GLU A 20 -3.75 -8.27 -11.78
CA GLU A 20 -4.19 -9.02 -10.62
C GLU A 20 -3.24 -10.21 -10.35
N SER A 21 -2.66 -10.22 -9.14
CA SER A 21 -1.77 -11.24 -8.63
C SER A 21 -1.99 -11.32 -7.11
N SER A 22 -1.56 -12.39 -6.46
CA SER A 22 -1.64 -12.49 -5.00
C SER A 22 -0.91 -11.32 -4.32
N VAL A 23 0.23 -10.91 -4.86
CA VAL A 23 1.04 -9.78 -4.36
C VAL A 23 0.31 -8.45 -4.57
N SER A 24 -0.25 -8.20 -5.76
CA SER A 24 -0.92 -6.93 -6.07
C SER A 24 -2.21 -6.73 -5.28
N ILE A 25 -2.92 -7.82 -4.97
CA ILE A 25 -4.09 -7.84 -4.08
C ILE A 25 -3.69 -7.54 -2.64
N VAL A 26 -2.64 -8.18 -2.12
CA VAL A 26 -2.13 -7.88 -0.76
C VAL A 26 -1.66 -6.43 -0.67
N GLY A 27 -0.91 -5.93 -1.66
CA GLY A 27 -0.44 -4.56 -1.73
C GLY A 27 -1.56 -3.51 -1.76
N ARG A 28 -2.77 -3.89 -2.17
CA ARG A 28 -3.97 -3.05 -2.14
C ARG A 28 -4.68 -3.09 -0.79
N PHE A 29 -4.99 -4.28 -0.28
CA PHE A 29 -5.90 -4.42 0.87
C PHE A 29 -5.21 -4.34 2.23
N LEU A 30 -3.93 -4.70 2.33
CA LEU A 30 -3.19 -4.64 3.59
C LEU A 30 -3.04 -3.19 4.10
N PRO A 31 -2.60 -2.20 3.27
CA PRO A 31 -2.53 -0.82 3.73
C PRO A 31 -3.91 -0.26 4.11
N GLN A 32 -4.95 -0.61 3.35
CA GLN A 32 -6.33 -0.21 3.65
C GLN A 32 -6.78 -0.70 5.04
N GLY A 33 -6.63 -2.00 5.31
CA GLY A 33 -7.04 -2.57 6.61
C GLY A 33 -6.23 -2.02 7.80
N VAL A 34 -5.00 -1.54 7.57
CA VAL A 34 -4.20 -0.87 8.60
C VAL A 34 -4.64 0.57 8.82
N GLN A 35 -5.02 1.29 7.77
CA GLN A 35 -5.60 2.63 7.88
C GLN A 35 -6.92 2.61 8.66
N GLU A 36 -7.81 1.67 8.35
CA GLU A 36 -9.10 1.49 9.02
C GLU A 36 -8.96 1.17 10.53
N ARG A 37 -7.79 0.67 10.95
CA ARG A 37 -7.45 0.43 12.35
C ARG A 37 -6.82 1.64 13.06
N GLY A 38 -6.87 2.83 12.44
CA GLY A 38 -6.42 4.09 13.03
C GLY A 38 -4.91 4.36 12.98
N ARG A 39 -4.20 3.73 12.03
CA ARG A 39 -2.76 4.01 11.79
C ARG A 39 -2.61 4.93 10.60
N GLU A 40 -1.59 5.77 10.62
CA GLU A 40 -1.22 6.57 9.46
C GLU A 40 -0.43 5.70 8.48
N ILE A 41 -0.93 5.58 7.24
CA ILE A 41 -0.26 4.79 6.21
C ILE A 41 0.19 5.67 5.05
N ARG A 42 1.32 5.29 4.46
CA ARG A 42 1.75 5.74 3.13
C ARG A 42 2.10 4.51 2.31
N SER A 43 1.79 4.54 1.02
CA SER A 43 2.13 3.46 0.10
C SER A 43 3.05 4.00 -0.99
N PHE A 44 4.12 3.25 -1.27
CA PHE A 44 5.07 3.50 -2.33
C PHE A 44 5.05 2.31 -3.30
N MET A 45 4.88 2.63 -4.58
CA MET A 45 4.96 1.69 -5.67
C MET A 45 5.77 2.33 -6.80
N PRO A 46 6.75 1.63 -7.40
CA PRO A 46 7.43 2.12 -8.59
C PRO A 46 6.45 2.33 -9.74
N ARG A 47 6.60 3.43 -10.48
CA ARG A 47 5.85 3.66 -11.72
C ARG A 47 6.60 2.97 -12.86
N TYR A 48 6.12 1.80 -13.30
CA TYR A 48 6.74 1.01 -14.38
C TYR A 48 6.41 1.52 -15.81
N GLY A 49 5.59 2.56 -15.94
CA GLY A 49 5.31 3.17 -17.24
C GLY A 49 6.50 4.01 -17.74
N THR A 50 6.70 4.05 -19.06
CA THR A 50 7.69 4.92 -19.72
C THR A 50 7.41 6.39 -19.38
N VAL A 51 8.45 7.12 -18.98
CA VAL A 51 8.44 8.58 -18.77
C VAL A 51 8.72 9.29 -20.07
#